data_AF-A0A9X4ASQ7-F1
#
_entry.id   AF-A0A9X4ASQ7-F1
#
_cell.length_a   1.000
_cell.length_b   1.000
_cell.length_c   1.000
_cell.angle_alpha   90.00
_cell.angle_beta   90.00
_cell.angle_gamma   90.00
#
_symmetry.space_group_name_H-M   'P 1'
#
loop_
_entity.id
_entity.type
_entity.pdbx_description
1 polymer ?
#
loop_
_entity_poly.entity_id
_entity_poly.type
_entity_poly.pdbx_seq_one_letter_code
_entity_poly.pdbx_strand_id
1 'polypeptide(L)'
;MVLLNRFIIQAAEALIEAKKDTAVAIADEKRLFKQIEQEVEAAKEWEQRARKASEAGDDVLAKEALARQQAHAGFVSQLRADWQEQREIVEELKGTLRRFNHAIEQAKFAKNRLIARKLVTRTRLLEEQAARMDRFVEMLDLLVEFEGTRQRGGPGQRRNSVP
;
A
#
# COMPACT_ATOMS: atom_id res chain seq x y z
N MET A 1 6.40 -5.15 -18.24
CA MET A 1 7.13 -4.81 -17.00
C MET A 1 7.28 -3.30 -16.82
N VAL A 2 7.59 -2.54 -17.87
CA VAL A 2 7.74 -1.07 -17.81
C VAL A 2 6.44 -0.36 -17.39
N LEU A 3 5.28 -0.73 -17.97
CA LEU A 3 3.99 -0.15 -17.58
C LEU A 3 3.61 -0.39 -16.10
N LEU A 4 3.84 -1.60 -15.59
CA LEU A 4 3.48 -1.95 -14.20
C LEU A 4 4.34 -1.20 -13.18
N ASN A 5 5.65 -1.07 -13.45
CA ASN A 5 6.53 -0.26 -12.62
C ASN A 5 6.10 1.22 -12.65
N ARG A 6 5.72 1.75 -13.82
CA ARG A 6 5.24 3.13 -13.94
C ARG A 6 3.97 3.36 -13.12
N PHE A 7 3.01 2.43 -13.17
CA PHE A 7 1.79 2.50 -12.36
C PHE A 7 2.08 2.48 -10.86
N ILE A 8 2.97 1.59 -10.39
CA ILE A 8 3.36 1.52 -8.98
C ILE A 8 3.96 2.84 -8.51
N ILE A 9 4.81 3.47 -9.32
CA ILE A 9 5.45 4.75 -8.99
C ILE A 9 4.39 5.86 -8.90
N GLN A 10 3.52 5.98 -9.91
CA GLN A 10 2.46 7.00 -9.91
C GLN A 10 1.47 6.82 -8.74
N ALA A 11 1.09 5.59 -8.42
CA ALA A 11 0.22 5.30 -7.29
C ALA A 11 0.91 5.62 -5.95
N ALA A 12 2.21 5.37 -5.84
CA ALA A 12 2.99 5.72 -4.64
C ALA A 12 3.14 7.24 -4.48
N GLU A 13 3.33 7.99 -5.57
CA GLU A 13 3.34 9.46 -5.56
C GLU A 13 1.97 10.02 -5.12
N ALA A 14 0.89 9.53 -5.73
CA ALA A 14 -0.47 9.91 -5.33
C ALA A 14 -0.78 9.58 -3.86
N LEU A 15 -0.26 8.46 -3.35
CA LEU A 15 -0.38 8.09 -1.94
C LEU A 15 0.34 9.08 -1.02
N ILE A 16 1.52 9.57 -1.40
CA ILE A 16 2.26 10.57 -0.61
C ILE A 16 1.44 11.86 -0.51
N GLU A 17 0.87 12.31 -1.63
CA GLU A 17 0.07 13.54 -1.63
C GLU A 17 -1.21 13.37 -0.82
N ALA A 18 -1.95 12.28 -1.04
CA ALA A 18 -3.14 11.97 -0.26
C ALA A 18 -2.84 11.88 1.26
N LYS A 19 -1.65 11.43 1.67
CA LYS A 19 -1.25 11.41 3.09
C LYS A 19 -1.06 12.81 3.65
N LYS A 20 -0.48 13.74 2.88
CA LYS A 20 -0.34 15.15 3.29
C LYS A 20 -1.70 15.80 3.43
N ASP A 21 -2.56 15.66 2.43
CA ASP A 21 -3.92 16.22 2.44
C ASP A 21 -4.73 15.69 3.62
N THR A 22 -4.64 14.38 3.87
CA THR A 22 -5.29 13.78 5.05
C THR A 22 -4.74 14.33 6.35
N ALA A 23 -3.43 14.56 6.45
CA ALA A 23 -2.82 15.12 7.66
C ALA A 23 -3.27 16.56 7.91
N VAL A 24 -3.35 17.38 6.86
CA VAL A 24 -3.88 18.76 6.93
C VAL A 24 -5.34 18.73 7.36
N ALA A 25 -6.17 17.91 6.70
CA ALA A 25 -7.59 17.80 7.02
C ALA A 25 -7.85 17.35 8.47
N ILE A 26 -7.05 16.41 8.99
CA ILE A 26 -7.11 15.98 10.41
C ILE A 26 -6.67 17.11 11.35
N ALA A 27 -5.67 17.92 10.97
CA ALA A 27 -5.25 19.05 11.77
C ALA A 27 -6.36 20.11 11.87
N ASP A 28 -7.05 20.38 10.75
CA ASP A 28 -8.19 21.30 10.69
C ASP A 28 -9.39 20.77 11.51
N GLU A 29 -9.72 19.48 11.40
CA GLU A 29 -10.75 18.82 12.23
C GLU A 29 -10.45 19.02 13.74
N LYS A 30 -9.20 18.80 14.16
CA LYS A 30 -8.79 18.99 15.57
C LYS A 30 -8.84 20.45 15.99
N ARG A 31 -8.51 21.38 15.08
CA ARG A 31 -8.56 22.81 15.36
C ARG A 31 -10.00 23.26 15.58
N LEU A 32 -10.93 22.84 14.72
CA LEU A 32 -12.36 23.09 14.88
C LEU A 32 -12.88 22.51 16.19
N PHE A 33 -12.49 21.27 16.53
CA PHE A 33 -12.86 20.65 17.81
C PHE A 33 -12.40 21.48 19.01
N LYS A 34 -11.16 21.96 19.01
CA LYS A 34 -10.63 22.82 20.07
C LYS A 34 -11.39 24.16 20.16
N GLN A 35 -11.77 24.75 19.04
CA GLN A 35 -12.58 25.98 19.02
C GLN A 35 -13.97 25.73 19.62
N ILE A 36 -14.60 24.60 19.29
CA ILE A 36 -15.87 24.19 19.92
C ILE A 36 -15.71 24.11 21.44
N GLU A 37 -14.65 23.46 21.94
CA GLU A 37 -14.41 23.36 23.39
C GLU A 37 -14.26 24.72 24.06
N GLN A 38 -13.54 25.64 23.42
CA GLN A 38 -13.35 27.01 23.93
C GLN A 38 -14.67 27.78 24.00
N GLU A 39 -15.47 27.74 22.93
CA GLU A 39 -16.76 28.43 22.88
C GLU A 39 -17.78 27.81 23.84
N VAL A 40 -17.76 26.48 24.02
CA VAL A 40 -18.59 25.79 25.02
C VAL A 40 -18.21 26.24 26.44
N GLU A 41 -16.91 26.36 26.73
CA GLU A 41 -16.48 26.80 28.06
C GLU A 41 -16.83 28.26 28.32
N ALA A 42 -16.65 29.14 27.32
CA ALA A 42 -17.10 30.52 27.38
C ALA A 42 -18.62 30.62 27.63
N ALA A 43 -19.43 29.80 26.95
CA ALA A 43 -20.87 29.75 27.17
C ALA A 43 -21.22 29.36 28.62
N LYS A 44 -20.54 28.37 29.20
CA LYS A 44 -20.72 27.97 30.60
C LYS A 44 -20.31 29.05 31.58
N GLU A 45 -19.21 29.76 31.32
CA GLU A 45 -18.79 30.87 32.17
C GLU A 45 -19.85 31.97 32.22
N TRP A 46 -20.44 32.31 31.06
CA TRP A 46 -21.52 33.28 31.00
C TRP A 46 -22.80 32.77 31.68
N GLU A 47 -23.11 31.48 31.57
CA GLU A 47 -24.22 30.86 32.30
C GLU A 47 -24.03 30.99 33.83
N GLN A 48 -22.82 30.71 34.34
CA GLN A 48 -22.51 30.84 35.75
C GLN A 48 -22.59 32.30 36.22
N ARG A 49 -22.13 33.25 35.39
CA ARG A 49 -22.25 34.69 35.68
C ARG A 49 -23.71 35.13 35.72
N ALA A 50 -24.53 34.68 34.78
CA ALA A 50 -25.97 34.95 34.77
C ALA A 50 -26.65 34.40 36.03
N ARG A 51 -26.31 33.17 36.44
CA ARG A 51 -26.84 32.54 37.64
C ARG A 51 -26.50 33.33 38.91
N LYS A 52 -25.23 33.73 39.07
CA LYS A 52 -24.78 34.55 40.21
C LYS A 52 -25.46 35.92 40.25
N ALA A 53 -25.62 36.57 39.09
CA ALA A 53 -26.31 37.86 39.00
C ALA A 53 -27.79 37.74 39.38
N SER A 54 -28.45 36.67 38.92
CA SER A 54 -29.84 36.37 39.29
C SER A 54 -30.01 36.08 40.78
N GLU A 55 -29.10 35.32 41.39
CA GLU A 55 -29.08 35.07 42.85
C GLU A 55 -28.86 36.36 43.65
N ALA A 56 -28.12 37.32 43.10
CA ALA A 56 -27.90 38.64 43.70
C ALA A 56 -29.05 39.64 43.44
N GLY A 57 -30.07 39.27 42.66
CA GLY A 57 -31.21 40.12 42.30
C GLY A 57 -30.90 41.18 41.23
N ASP A 58 -29.79 41.06 40.50
CA ASP A 58 -29.42 41.94 39.40
C ASP A 58 -29.90 41.36 38.06
N ASP A 59 -31.19 41.58 37.79
CA ASP A 59 -31.87 41.06 36.59
C ASP A 59 -31.31 41.64 35.27
N VAL A 60 -30.74 42.84 35.31
CA VAL A 60 -30.16 43.48 34.11
C VAL A 60 -28.88 42.76 33.72
N LEU A 61 -27.98 42.58 34.69
CA LEU A 61 -26.72 41.87 34.47
C LEU A 61 -26.95 40.39 34.11
N ALA A 62 -27.95 39.75 34.72
CA ALA A 62 -28.33 38.39 34.39
C ALA A 62 -28.78 38.25 32.92
N LYS A 63 -29.62 39.16 32.43
CA LYS A 63 -30.08 39.16 31.03
C LYS A 63 -28.94 39.40 30.03
N GLU A 64 -28.02 40.32 30.32
CA GLU A 64 -26.85 40.55 29.47
C GLU A 64 -25.93 39.32 29.41
N ALA A 65 -25.70 38.67 30.55
CA ALA A 65 -24.91 37.44 30.61
C ALA A 65 -25.57 36.30 29.83
N LEU A 66 -26.90 36.13 29.93
CA LEU A 66 -27.65 35.15 29.14
C LEU A 66 -27.58 35.44 27.63
N ALA A 67 -27.67 36.70 27.22
CA ALA A 67 -27.55 37.07 25.81
C ALA A 67 -26.17 36.66 25.24
N ARG A 68 -25.10 36.85 26.01
CA ARG A 68 -23.75 36.42 25.61
C ARG A 68 -23.62 34.90 25.59
N GLN A 69 -24.17 34.20 26.58
CA GLN A 69 -24.21 32.74 26.62
C GLN A 69 -24.93 32.18 25.38
N GLN A 70 -26.05 32.79 24.98
CA GLN A 70 -26.80 32.38 23.80
C GLN A 70 -26.04 32.64 22.49
N ALA A 71 -25.28 33.75 22.41
CA ALA A 71 -24.40 34.02 21.27
C ALA A 71 -23.31 32.94 21.14
N HIS A 72 -22.60 32.61 22.22
CA HIS A 72 -21.61 31.53 22.24
C HIS A 72 -22.22 30.17 21.90
N ALA A 73 -23.41 29.86 22.41
CA ALA A 73 -24.14 28.64 22.04
C ALA A 73 -24.48 28.58 20.54
N GLY A 74 -24.80 29.73 19.93
CA GLY A 74 -24.99 29.86 18.48
C GLY A 74 -23.71 29.54 17.69
N PHE A 75 -22.57 30.10 18.10
CA PHE A 75 -21.27 29.81 17.48
C PHE A 75 -20.87 28.34 17.62
N VAL A 76 -21.10 27.74 18.80
CA VAL A 76 -20.90 26.30 19.02
C VAL A 76 -21.71 25.47 18.02
N SER A 77 -22.97 25.84 17.77
CA SER A 77 -23.81 25.11 16.80
C SER A 77 -23.25 25.18 15.38
N GLN A 78 -22.76 26.35 14.97
CA GLN A 78 -22.15 26.54 13.64
C GLN A 78 -20.85 25.74 13.52
N LEU A 79 -19.92 25.91 14.48
CA LEU A 79 -18.66 25.19 14.50
C LEU A 79 -18.83 23.66 14.54
N ARG A 80 -19.88 23.16 15.20
CA ARG A 80 -20.21 21.73 15.21
C ARG A 80 -20.65 21.22 13.84
N ALA A 81 -21.41 22.02 13.09
CA ALA A 81 -21.79 21.68 11.72
C ALA A 81 -20.54 21.62 10.81
N ASP A 82 -19.69 22.64 10.88
CA ASP A 82 -18.43 22.70 10.13
C ASP A 82 -17.50 21.53 10.50
N TRP A 83 -17.41 21.20 11.79
CA TRP A 83 -16.62 20.06 12.27
C TRP A 83 -17.16 18.72 11.74
N GLN A 84 -18.48 18.57 11.66
CA GLN A 84 -19.09 17.35 11.13
C GLN A 84 -18.77 17.19 9.64
N GLU A 85 -18.91 18.26 8.86
CA GLU A 85 -18.54 18.26 7.43
C GLU A 85 -17.06 17.92 7.25
N GLN A 86 -16.18 18.58 8.02
CA GLN A 86 -14.74 18.31 7.96
C GLN A 86 -14.41 16.86 8.34
N ARG A 87 -15.12 16.28 9.31
CA ARG A 87 -14.93 14.89 9.72
C ARG A 87 -15.34 13.91 8.63
N GLU A 88 -16.40 14.21 7.87
CA GLU A 88 -16.80 13.40 6.71
C GLU A 88 -15.73 13.42 5.62
N ILE A 89 -15.15 14.59 5.33
CA ILE A 89 -14.02 14.75 4.40
C ILE A 89 -12.82 13.91 4.87
N VAL A 90 -12.48 13.99 6.16
CA VAL A 90 -11.37 13.21 6.74
C VAL A 90 -11.59 11.70 6.57
N GLU A 91 -12.82 11.21 6.79
CA GLU A 91 -13.13 9.78 6.61
C GLU A 91 -13.07 9.35 5.14
N GLU A 92 -13.52 10.20 4.21
CA GLU A 92 -13.37 9.95 2.78
C GLU A 92 -11.89 9.85 2.37
N LEU A 93 -11.06 10.80 2.82
CA LEU A 93 -9.62 10.83 2.57
C LEU A 93 -8.92 9.57 3.11
N LYS A 94 -9.26 9.15 4.34
CA LYS A 94 -8.78 7.87 4.91
C LYS A 94 -9.24 6.67 4.07
N GLY A 95 -10.46 6.69 3.55
CA GLY A 95 -10.98 5.69 2.62
C GLY A 95 -10.16 5.62 1.33
N THR A 96 -9.88 6.76 0.72
CA THR A 96 -9.03 6.88 -0.48
C THR A 96 -7.62 6.37 -0.23
N LEU A 97 -7.00 6.70 0.90
CA LEU A 97 -5.69 6.17 1.30
C LEU A 97 -5.67 4.65 1.38
N ARG A 98 -6.71 4.03 1.97
CA ARG A 98 -6.83 2.57 2.04
C ARG A 98 -6.90 1.95 0.64
N ARG A 99 -7.65 2.55 -0.28
CA ARG A 99 -7.74 2.09 -1.68
C ARG A 99 -6.40 2.18 -2.41
N PHE A 100 -5.68 3.29 -2.29
CA PHE A 100 -4.36 3.45 -2.90
C PHE A 100 -3.35 2.43 -2.36
N ASN A 101 -3.31 2.24 -1.04
CA ASN A 101 -2.46 1.21 -0.43
C ASN A 101 -2.77 -0.19 -0.98
N HIS A 102 -4.06 -0.55 -1.08
CA HIS A 102 -4.46 -1.84 -1.61
C HIS A 102 -4.06 -2.03 -3.08
N ALA A 103 -4.28 -1.01 -3.93
CA ALA A 103 -3.93 -1.05 -5.34
C ALA A 103 -2.40 -1.20 -5.55
N ILE A 104 -1.59 -0.51 -4.74
CA ILE A 104 -0.12 -0.63 -4.77
C ILE A 104 0.30 -2.06 -4.41
N GLU A 105 -0.25 -2.62 -3.33
CA GLU A 105 0.08 -3.98 -2.91
C GLU A 105 -0.31 -5.01 -3.97
N GLN A 106 -1.53 -4.91 -4.54
CA GLN A 106 -1.94 -5.77 -5.65
C GLN A 106 -0.97 -5.69 -6.84
N ALA A 107 -0.55 -4.48 -7.23
CA ALA A 107 0.39 -4.29 -8.33
C ALA A 107 1.78 -4.90 -8.03
N LYS A 108 2.26 -4.79 -6.78
CA LYS A 108 3.50 -5.46 -6.32
C LYS A 108 3.35 -7.00 -6.37
N PHE A 109 2.24 -7.54 -5.88
CA PHE A 109 1.97 -8.98 -5.95
C PHE A 109 1.95 -9.49 -7.40
N ALA A 110 1.27 -8.77 -8.30
CA ALA A 110 1.25 -9.08 -9.72
C ALA A 110 2.66 -9.07 -10.32
N LYS A 111 3.48 -8.07 -9.98
CA LYS A 111 4.88 -7.99 -10.39
C LYS A 111 5.69 -9.20 -9.91
N ASN A 112 5.59 -9.54 -8.62
CA ASN A 112 6.33 -10.66 -8.02
C ASN A 112 5.93 -11.99 -8.66
N ARG A 113 4.64 -12.20 -8.94
CA ARG A 113 4.15 -13.38 -9.67
C ARG A 113 4.74 -13.48 -11.07
N LEU A 114 4.83 -12.37 -11.80
CA LEU A 114 5.44 -12.35 -13.14
C LEU A 114 6.95 -12.63 -13.09
N ILE A 115 7.65 -12.12 -12.08
CA ILE A 115 9.07 -12.41 -11.85
C ILE A 115 9.25 -13.91 -11.58
N ALA A 116 8.47 -14.48 -10.64
CA ALA A 116 8.54 -15.90 -10.30
C ALA A 116 8.29 -16.79 -11.52
N ARG A 117 7.26 -16.49 -12.34
CA ARG A 117 7.00 -17.20 -13.59
C ARG A 117 8.19 -17.17 -14.54
N LYS A 118 8.78 -15.98 -14.78
CA LYS A 118 9.96 -15.84 -15.64
C LYS A 118 11.16 -16.61 -15.12
N LEU A 119 11.36 -16.61 -13.80
CA LEU A 119 12.45 -17.35 -13.16
C LEU A 119 12.26 -18.85 -13.35
N VAL A 120 11.08 -19.39 -13.02
CA VAL A 120 10.77 -20.83 -13.19
C VAL A 120 10.94 -21.26 -14.64
N THR A 121 10.41 -20.50 -15.60
CA THR A 121 10.59 -20.80 -17.03
C THR A 121 12.07 -20.76 -17.43
N ARG A 122 12.84 -19.78 -16.96
CA ARG A 122 14.28 -19.70 -17.24
C ARG A 122 15.03 -20.89 -16.66
N THR A 123 14.77 -21.26 -15.40
CA THR A 123 15.42 -22.40 -14.75
C THR A 123 15.14 -23.68 -15.52
N ARG A 124 13.87 -23.93 -15.89
CA ARG A 124 13.49 -25.08 -16.70
C ARG A 124 14.21 -25.12 -18.06
N LEU A 125 14.33 -23.97 -18.74
CA LEU A 125 15.06 -23.89 -20.00
C LEU A 125 16.55 -24.22 -19.83
N LEU A 126 17.16 -23.80 -18.72
CA LEU A 126 18.56 -24.13 -18.41
C LEU A 126 18.73 -25.63 -18.12
N GLU A 127 17.80 -26.24 -17.38
CA GLU A 127 17.78 -27.68 -17.12
C GLU A 127 17.61 -28.49 -18.41
N GLU A 128 16.70 -28.08 -19.29
CA GLU A 128 16.49 -28.71 -20.60
C GLU A 128 17.73 -28.59 -21.51
N GLN A 129 18.44 -27.46 -21.46
CA GLN A 129 19.71 -27.26 -22.18
C GLN A 129 20.83 -28.14 -21.60
N ALA A 130 20.97 -28.20 -20.29
CA ALA A 130 21.96 -29.06 -19.62
C ALA A 130 21.72 -30.53 -19.98
N ALA A 131 20.49 -31.03 -19.84
CA ALA A 131 20.15 -32.41 -20.20
C ALA A 131 20.36 -32.71 -21.70
N ARG A 132 20.23 -31.70 -22.57
CA ARG A 132 20.56 -31.85 -24.00
C ARG A 132 22.06 -31.98 -24.22
N MET A 133 22.87 -31.21 -23.48
CA MET A 133 24.33 -31.33 -23.52
C MET A 133 24.79 -32.69 -22.99
N ASP A 134 24.21 -33.18 -21.88
CA ASP A 134 24.56 -34.48 -21.32
C ASP A 134 24.34 -35.61 -22.34
N ARG A 135 23.17 -35.64 -23.01
CA ARG A 135 22.90 -36.61 -24.09
C ARG A 135 23.84 -36.47 -25.28
N PHE A 136 24.31 -35.26 -25.58
CA PHE A 136 25.26 -35.03 -26.66
C PHE A 136 26.64 -35.58 -26.30
N VAL A 137 27.09 -35.40 -25.05
CA VAL A 137 28.33 -35.98 -24.54
C VAL A 137 28.26 -37.51 -24.55
N GLU A 138 27.17 -38.10 -24.04
CA GLU A 138 26.96 -39.56 -24.09
C GLU A 138 27.01 -40.11 -25.54
N MET A 139 26.44 -39.37 -26.50
CA MET A 139 26.48 -39.76 -27.92
C MET A 139 27.88 -39.68 -28.51
N LEU A 140 28.68 -38.69 -28.12
CA LEU A 140 30.07 -38.57 -28.55
C LEU A 140 30.92 -39.71 -27.97
N ASP A 141 30.73 -40.06 -26.70
CA ASP A 141 31.43 -41.17 -26.06
C ASP A 141 31.13 -42.49 -26.77
N LEU A 142 29.86 -42.76 -27.10
CA LEU A 142 29.45 -43.93 -27.88
C LEU A 142 30.07 -43.97 -29.29
N LEU A 143 30.20 -42.82 -29.96
CA LEU A 143 30.86 -42.72 -31.26
C LEU A 143 32.35 -43.06 -31.17
N VAL A 144 33.03 -42.55 -30.14
CA VAL A 144 34.45 -42.85 -29.88
C VAL A 144 34.65 -44.34 -29.58
N GLU A 145 33.77 -44.95 -28.79
CA GLU A 145 33.77 -46.40 -28.53
C GLU A 145 33.50 -47.23 -29.80
N PHE A 146 32.61 -46.75 -30.68
CA PHE A 146 32.28 -47.39 -31.94
C PHE A 146 33.43 -47.31 -32.98
N GLU A 147 34.17 -46.21 -33.03
CA GLU A 147 35.38 -46.09 -33.84
C GLU A 147 36.52 -46.97 -33.31
N GLY A 148 36.64 -47.09 -31.99
CA GLY A 148 37.59 -48.00 -31.32
C GLY A 148 37.33 -49.49 -31.58
N THR A 149 36.07 -49.89 -31.79
CA THR A 149 35.69 -51.28 -32.11
C THR A 149 35.91 -51.64 -33.57
N ARG A 150 35.83 -50.68 -34.51
CA ARG A 150 36.15 -50.89 -35.93
C ARG A 150 37.64 -51.19 -36.18
N GLN A 151 38.54 -50.74 -35.31
CA GLN A 151 39.96 -51.11 -35.35
C GLN A 151 40.27 -52.52 -34.80
N ARG A 152 39.34 -53.18 -34.09
CA ARG A 152 39.56 -54.51 -33.47
C ARG A 152 38.86 -55.68 -34.19
N GLY A 153 37.94 -55.43 -35.11
CA GLY A 153 37.15 -56.46 -35.81
C GLY A 153 37.63 -56.80 -37.23
N GLY A 154 38.86 -57.28 -37.39
CA GLY A 154 39.30 -57.96 -38.63
C GLY A 154 39.15 -59.49 -38.48
N PRO A 155 38.47 -60.22 -39.37
CA PRO A 155 38.19 -61.64 -39.18
C PRO A 155 39.46 -62.47 -39.42
N GLY A 156 39.99 -63.06 -38.36
CA GLY A 156 40.93 -64.18 -38.46
C GLY A 156 40.18 -65.48 -38.74
N GLN A 157 40.41 -66.08 -39.90
CA GLN A 157 40.10 -67.49 -40.14
C GLN A 157 41.36 -68.24 -40.62
N ARG A 158 41.60 -69.36 -39.93
CA ARG A 158 42.80 -70.19 -39.92
C ARG A 158 42.95 -71.11 -41.15
N ARG A 159 44.15 -71.71 -41.22
CA ARG A 159 44.58 -72.99 -41.86
C ARG A 159 45.10 -72.84 -43.29
N ASN A 160 46.22 -73.44 -43.74
CA ASN A 160 46.84 -74.76 -43.48
C ASN A 160 48.37 -74.67 -43.78
N SER A 161 49.26 -75.25 -42.97
CA SER A 161 49.94 -76.57 -43.11
C SER A 161 51.22 -76.58 -43.96
N VAL A 162 52.32 -76.91 -43.27
CA VAL A 162 53.56 -77.71 -43.57
C VAL A 162 53.81 -78.13 -45.03
N PRO A 163 55.07 -78.21 -45.49
CA PRO A 163 56.01 -79.28 -45.07
C PRO A 163 57.23 -78.81 -44.25
#